data_AF-A0A1C9CFY3-F1
#
_entry.id   AF-A0A1C9CFY3-F1
#
_cell.length_a   1.000
_cell.length_b   1.000
_cell.length_c   1.000
_cell.angle_alpha   90.00
_cell.angle_beta   90.00
_cell.angle_gamma   90.00
#
_symmetry.space_group_name_H-M   'P 1'
#
loop_
_entity.id
_entity.type
_entity.pdbx_description
1 polymer ?
#
loop_
_entity_poly.entity_id
_entity_poly.type
_entity_poly.pdbx_seq_one_letter_code
_entity_poly.pdbx_strand_id
1 'polypeptide(L)'
;MIMLKNYFIKDSSFGQQCNKLKTILVIKRLTQRIISLLLGFFLATVLSTLPGQTGDWTIIGASIIVSFTEYLSQCIYSNNYIQFINSKYCFIITDLKIGITYGLFVDSFKLGS
;
A
#
# COMPACT_ATOMS: atom_id res chain seq x y z
N MET A 1 46.15 28.24 -2.56
CA MET A 1 45.74 27.13 -3.48
C MET A 1 45.35 25.84 -2.74
N ILE A 2 46.06 25.44 -1.68
CA ILE A 2 45.78 24.20 -0.91
C ILE A 2 44.40 24.22 -0.21
N MET A 3 43.99 25.36 0.35
CA MET A 3 42.68 25.54 1.01
C MET A 3 41.49 25.30 0.06
N LEU A 4 41.58 25.73 -1.20
CA LEU A 4 40.50 25.54 -2.19
C LEU A 4 40.33 24.08 -2.59
N LYS A 5 41.43 23.32 -2.67
CA LYS A 5 41.40 21.89 -2.99
C LYS A 5 40.71 21.08 -1.89
N ASN A 6 40.96 21.42 -0.62
CA ASN A 6 40.30 20.78 0.52
C ASN A 6 38.80 21.09 0.57
N TYR A 7 38.39 22.30 0.17
CA TYR A 7 36.98 22.67 0.10
C TYR A 7 36.24 21.86 -0.98
N PHE A 8 36.82 21.73 -2.18
CA PHE A 8 36.26 20.93 -3.27
C PHE A 8 36.16 19.43 -2.93
N ILE A 9 37.17 18.87 -2.23
CA ILE A 9 37.15 17.48 -1.79
C ILE A 9 36.05 17.25 -0.74
N LYS A 10 35.89 18.19 0.20
CA LYS A 10 34.84 18.10 1.23
C LYS A 10 33.43 18.15 0.62
N ASP A 11 33.21 18.99 -0.40
CA ASP A 11 31.93 19.14 -1.08
C ASP A 11 31.55 17.89 -1.89
N SER A 12 32.53 17.28 -2.58
CA SER A 12 32.33 16.01 -3.30
C SER A 12 31.98 14.83 -2.38
N SER A 13 32.60 14.77 -1.19
CA SER A 13 32.30 13.78 -0.15
C SER A 13 30.91 13.99 0.47
N PHE A 14 30.50 15.25 0.67
CA PHE A 14 29.18 15.59 1.19
C PHE A 14 28.06 15.24 0.20
N GLY A 15 28.28 15.48 -1.09
CA GLY A 15 27.37 15.06 -2.17
C GLY A 15 27.17 13.55 -2.24
N GLN A 16 28.23 12.75 -2.04
CA GLN A 16 28.14 11.29 -1.96
C GLN A 16 27.34 10.82 -0.72
N GLN A 17 27.54 11.45 0.45
CA GLN A 17 26.74 11.15 1.64
C GLN A 17 25.25 11.48 1.44
N CYS A 18 24.94 12.60 0.77
CA CYS A 18 23.56 12.99 0.49
C CYS A 18 22.87 11.98 -0.45
N ASN A 19 23.56 11.50 -1.48
CA ASN A 19 23.05 10.45 -2.36
C ASN A 19 22.82 9.12 -1.61
N LYS A 20 23.75 8.74 -0.73
CA LYS A 20 23.61 7.54 0.11
C LYS A 20 22.36 7.61 1.00
N LEU A 21 22.11 8.76 1.63
CA LEU A 21 20.92 9.00 2.46
C LEU A 21 19.62 8.99 1.64
N LYS A 22 19.63 9.57 0.43
CA LYS A 22 18.48 9.58 -0.48
C LYS A 22 18.08 8.16 -0.89
N THR A 23 19.06 7.30 -1.21
CA THR A 23 18.83 5.90 -1.56
C THR A 23 18.21 5.11 -0.39
N ILE A 24 18.72 5.30 0.83
CA ILE A 24 18.16 4.64 2.03
C ILE A 24 16.69 5.05 2.26
N LEU A 25 16.38 6.33 2.09
CA LEU A 25 15.00 6.84 2.21
C LEU A 25 14.07 6.32 1.10
N VAL A 26 14.59 6.06 -0.10
CA VAL A 26 13.82 5.43 -1.20
C VAL A 26 13.52 3.98 -0.88
N ILE A 27 14.52 3.20 -0.42
CA ILE A 27 14.34 1.79 -0.05
C ILE A 27 13.33 1.67 1.09
N LYS A 28 13.45 2.49 2.14
CA LYS A 28 12.50 2.48 3.27
C LYS A 28 11.06 2.79 2.85
N ARG A 29 10.87 3.67 1.86
CA ARG A 29 9.55 3.96 1.31
C ARG A 29 9.02 2.78 0.49
N LEU A 30 9.85 2.18 -0.35
CA LEU A 30 9.45 1.02 -1.16
C LEU A 30 9.08 -0.19 -0.30
N THR A 31 9.85 -0.50 0.74
CA THR A 31 9.54 -1.62 1.63
C THR A 31 8.20 -1.41 2.33
N GLN A 32 7.90 -0.20 2.80
CA GLN A 32 6.61 0.10 3.42
C GLN A 32 5.43 -0.10 2.45
N ARG A 33 5.59 0.28 1.17
CA ARG A 33 4.57 0.05 0.13
C ARG A 33 4.37 -1.44 -0.16
N ILE A 34 5.46 -2.19 -0.32
CA ILE A 34 5.43 -3.64 -0.56
C ILE A 34 4.74 -4.37 0.59
N ILE A 35 5.09 -4.04 1.84
CA ILE A 35 4.45 -4.64 3.03
C ILE A 35 2.95 -4.38 3.04
N SER A 36 2.53 -3.15 2.72
CA SER A 36 1.11 -2.77 2.66
C SER A 36 0.36 -3.55 1.57
N LEU A 37 0.99 -3.74 0.41
CA LEU A 37 0.44 -4.51 -0.71
C LEU A 37 0.30 -5.99 -0.36
N LEU A 38 1.34 -6.61 0.21
CA LEU A 38 1.29 -8.01 0.63
C LEU A 38 0.24 -8.22 1.72
N LEU A 39 0.13 -7.31 2.68
CA LEU A 39 -0.88 -7.37 3.72
C LEU A 39 -2.30 -7.33 3.13
N GLY A 40 -2.54 -6.47 2.15
CA GLY A 40 -3.80 -6.46 1.40
C GLY A 40 -4.07 -7.78 0.66
N PHE A 41 -3.06 -8.36 0.03
CA PHE A 41 -3.18 -9.65 -0.67
C PHE A 41 -3.56 -10.79 0.29
N PHE A 42 -2.93 -10.88 1.47
CA PHE A 42 -3.28 -11.89 2.49
C PHE A 42 -4.70 -11.70 3.02
N LEU A 43 -5.12 -10.45 3.26
CA LEU A 43 -6.50 -10.16 3.69
C LEU A 43 -7.51 -10.64 2.64
N ALA A 44 -7.24 -10.45 1.35
CA ALA A 44 -8.11 -10.95 0.29
C ALA A 44 -8.27 -12.47 0.32
N THR A 45 -7.19 -13.22 0.49
CA THR A 45 -7.26 -14.69 0.59
C THR A 45 -8.04 -15.16 1.82
N VAL A 46 -7.91 -14.46 2.95
CA VAL A 46 -8.74 -14.75 4.13
C VAL A 46 -10.20 -14.42 3.84
N LEU A 47 -10.50 -13.26 3.26
CA LEU A 47 -11.86 -12.88 2.87
C LEU A 47 -12.50 -13.87 1.90
N SER A 48 -11.72 -14.41 0.95
CA SER A 48 -12.22 -15.38 -0.03
C SER A 48 -12.52 -16.75 0.58
N THR A 49 -11.83 -17.14 1.65
CA THR A 49 -11.99 -18.45 2.29
C THR A 49 -13.04 -18.45 3.41
N LEU A 50 -13.29 -17.29 4.04
CA LEU A 50 -14.29 -17.13 5.09
C LEU A 50 -15.71 -17.59 4.70
N PRO A 51 -16.29 -17.20 3.54
CA PRO A 51 -17.63 -17.65 3.17
C PRO A 51 -17.66 -19.09 2.61
N GLY A 52 -16.55 -19.58 2.07
CA GLY A 52 -16.46 -20.93 1.48
C GLY A 52 -16.33 -22.06 2.50
N GLN A 53 -15.89 -21.77 3.72
CA GLN A 53 -15.72 -22.76 4.79
C GLN A 53 -17.01 -23.10 5.54
N THR A 54 -17.95 -22.17 5.66
CA THR A 54 -19.01 -22.30 6.67
C THR A 54 -20.44 -22.45 6.14
N GLY A 55 -20.68 -22.44 4.82
CA GLY A 55 -21.93 -22.86 4.15
C GLY A 55 -23.21 -22.04 4.44
N ASP A 56 -23.47 -21.75 5.71
CA ASP A 56 -24.67 -21.12 6.27
C ASP A 56 -24.49 -19.62 6.54
N TRP A 57 -23.27 -19.08 6.40
CA TRP A 57 -22.94 -17.68 6.71
C TRP A 57 -23.12 -16.73 5.51
N THR A 58 -23.77 -17.19 4.44
CA THR A 58 -23.95 -16.45 3.17
C THR A 58 -24.62 -15.09 3.36
N ILE A 59 -25.60 -14.97 4.26
CA ILE A 59 -26.31 -13.73 4.58
C ILE A 59 -25.38 -12.73 5.30
N ILE A 60 -24.52 -13.22 6.19
CA ILE A 60 -23.52 -12.39 6.88
C ILE A 60 -22.44 -11.94 5.88
N GLY A 61 -22.06 -12.81 4.94
CA GLY A 61 -21.17 -12.46 3.82
C GLY A 61 -21.74 -11.36 2.93
N ALA A 62 -23.02 -11.46 2.55
CA ALA A 62 -23.70 -10.43 1.76
C ALA A 62 -23.75 -9.07 2.49
N SER A 63 -24.04 -9.07 3.79
CA SER A 63 -24.01 -7.86 4.64
C SER A 63 -22.61 -7.23 4.72
N ILE A 64 -21.57 -8.05 4.85
CA ILE A 64 -20.17 -7.58 4.86
C ILE A 64 -19.80 -6.97 3.51
N ILE A 65 -20.18 -7.60 2.40
CA ILE A 65 -19.91 -7.09 1.05
C ILE A 65 -20.60 -5.74 0.86
N VAL A 66 -21.89 -5.63 1.19
CA VAL A 66 -22.66 -4.37 1.10
C VAL A 66 -22.05 -3.30 1.99
N SER A 67 -21.73 -3.63 3.25
CA SER A 67 -21.09 -2.69 4.19
C SER A 67 -19.71 -2.24 3.70
N PHE A 68 -18.95 -3.13 3.06
CA PHE A 68 -17.65 -2.79 2.48
C PHE A 68 -17.80 -1.89 1.24
N THR A 69 -18.79 -2.14 0.38
CA THR A 69 -19.09 -1.28 -0.76
C THR A 69 -19.58 0.10 -0.34
N GLU A 70 -20.38 0.18 0.72
CA GLU A 70 -20.85 1.43 1.33
C GLU A 70 -19.67 2.19 1.95
N TYR A 71 -18.81 1.48 2.70
CA TYR A 71 -17.60 2.04 3.31
C TYR A 71 -16.63 2.59 2.25
N LEU A 72 -16.41 1.87 1.15
CA LEU A 72 -15.60 2.36 0.03
C LEU A 72 -16.20 3.61 -0.61
N SER A 73 -17.52 3.64 -0.80
CA SER A 73 -18.25 4.79 -1.35
C SER A 73 -18.13 6.00 -0.42
N GLN A 74 -18.30 5.77 0.89
CA GLN A 74 -18.12 6.80 1.90
C GLN A 74 -16.65 7.28 1.97
N CYS A 75 -15.65 6.41 1.86
CA CYS A 75 -14.25 6.82 1.81
C CYS A 75 -13.93 7.69 0.58
N ILE A 76 -14.56 7.44 -0.56
CA ILE A 76 -14.36 8.23 -1.79
C ILE A 76 -15.05 9.60 -1.68
N TYR A 77 -16.25 9.66 -1.09
CA TYR A 77 -17.09 10.87 -1.10
C TYR A 77 -17.04 11.71 0.19
N SER A 78 -16.71 11.13 1.35
CA SER A 78 -16.92 11.79 2.65
C SER A 78 -15.89 12.85 3.02
N ASN A 79 -14.72 12.95 2.37
CA ASN A 79 -13.68 13.82 2.90
C ASN A 79 -12.75 14.35 1.82
N ASN A 80 -13.02 15.58 1.35
CA ASN A 80 -12.10 16.46 0.63
C ASN A 80 -10.93 15.74 -0.06
N TYR A 81 -11.21 15.21 -1.26
CA TYR A 81 -10.31 14.47 -2.16
C TYR A 81 -8.87 15.04 -2.20
N ILE A 82 -8.72 16.35 -2.07
CA ILE A 82 -7.46 17.08 -2.18
C ILE A 82 -6.60 17.01 -0.90
N GLN A 83 -7.19 16.91 0.30
CA GLN A 83 -6.45 16.90 1.57
C GLN A 83 -6.00 15.49 1.96
N PHE A 84 -6.73 14.47 1.49
CA PHE A 84 -6.40 13.06 1.70
C PHE A 84 -5.14 12.64 0.92
N ILE A 85 -4.92 13.18 -0.28
CA ILE A 85 -3.78 12.88 -1.15
C ILE A 85 -2.42 13.27 -0.51
N ASN A 86 -2.38 14.25 0.39
CA ASN A 86 -1.13 14.72 1.00
C ASN A 86 -0.69 13.93 2.26
N SER A 87 -1.51 12.97 2.72
CA SER A 87 -1.21 12.17 3.91
C SER A 87 -0.32 10.97 3.59
N LYS A 88 0.77 10.78 4.35
CA LYS A 88 1.61 9.55 4.27
C LYS A 88 0.80 8.26 4.45
N TYR A 89 -0.30 8.31 5.19
CA TYR A 89 -1.18 7.17 5.42
C TYR A 89 -2.05 6.84 4.21
N CYS A 90 -2.28 7.81 3.31
CA CYS A 90 -3.04 7.58 2.09
C CYS A 90 -2.36 6.53 1.22
N PHE A 91 -1.05 6.64 0.98
CA PHE A 91 -0.31 5.66 0.16
C PHE A 91 -0.43 4.23 0.68
N ILE A 92 -0.43 4.05 2.01
CA ILE A 92 -0.61 2.74 2.65
C ILE A 92 -1.99 2.18 2.34
N ILE A 93 -3.05 2.99 2.51
CA ILE A 93 -4.43 2.59 2.25
C ILE A 93 -4.62 2.28 0.75
N THR A 94 -4.04 3.09 -0.13
CA THR A 94 -4.12 2.88 -1.58
C THR A 94 -3.43 1.58 -2.01
N ASP A 95 -2.21 1.34 -1.52
CA ASP A 95 -1.46 0.11 -1.82
C ASP A 95 -2.14 -1.14 -1.24
N LEU A 96 -2.75 -1.02 -0.05
CA LEU A 96 -3.53 -2.08 0.58
C LEU A 96 -4.80 -2.40 -0.23
N LYS A 97 -5.52 -1.38 -0.72
CA LYS A 97 -6.69 -1.54 -1.61
C LYS A 97 -6.31 -2.26 -2.91
N ILE A 98 -5.18 -1.89 -3.52
CA ILE A 98 -4.65 -2.56 -4.72
C ILE A 98 -4.33 -4.02 -4.40
N GLY A 99 -3.67 -4.29 -3.27
CA GLY A 99 -3.37 -5.63 -2.80
C GLY A 99 -4.61 -6.52 -2.63
N ILE A 100 -5.67 -6.00 -1.98
CA ILE A 100 -6.94 -6.74 -1.81
C ILE A 100 -7.57 -7.06 -3.17
N THR A 101 -7.67 -6.05 -4.05
CA THR A 101 -8.32 -6.21 -5.36
C THR A 101 -7.59 -7.25 -6.20
N TYR A 102 -6.25 -7.21 -6.20
CA TYR A 102 -5.43 -8.18 -6.92
C TYR A 102 -5.52 -9.59 -6.31
N GLY A 103 -5.51 -9.72 -4.99
CA GLY A 103 -5.66 -11.01 -4.31
C GLY A 103 -6.99 -11.70 -4.64
N LEU A 104 -8.11 -10.97 -4.53
CA LEU A 104 -9.43 -11.50 -4.88
C LEU A 104 -9.54 -11.88 -6.37
N PHE A 105 -8.94 -11.08 -7.25
CA PHE A 105 -8.90 -11.37 -8.68
C PHE A 105 -8.16 -12.68 -8.95
N VAL A 106 -6.95 -12.84 -8.40
CA VAL A 106 -6.15 -14.06 -8.55
C VAL A 106 -6.89 -15.28 -8.02
N ASP A 107 -7.51 -15.19 -6.85
CA ASP A 107 -8.27 -16.31 -6.28
C ASP A 107 -9.54 -16.64 -7.10
N SER A 108 -10.21 -15.63 -7.69
CA SER A 108 -11.33 -15.85 -8.61
C SER A 108 -10.88 -16.55 -9.91
N PHE A 109 -9.70 -16.22 -10.45
CA PHE A 109 -9.13 -16.93 -11.60
C PHE A 109 -8.84 -18.40 -11.31
N LYS A 110 -8.38 -18.71 -10.09
CA LYS A 110 -8.14 -20.10 -9.67
C LYS A 110 -9.43 -20.92 -9.56
N LEU A 111 -10.52 -20.29 -9.14
CA LEU A 111 -11.81 -20.97 -8.96
C LEU A 111 -12.67 -20.99 -10.23
N GLY A 112 -12.36 -20.13 -11.20
CA GLY A 112 -13.06 -20.04 -12.49
C GLY A 112 -12.46 -20.87 -13.63
N SER A 113 -11.37 -21.61 -13.40
CA SER A 113 -10.75 -22.56 -14.36
C SER A 113 -11.07 -24.00 -14.00
#